data_AF-A0A256F9T0-F1
#
_entry.id   AF-A0A256F9T0-F1
#
_cell.length_a   1.000
_cell.length_b   1.000
_cell.length_c   1.000
_cell.angle_alpha   90.00
_cell.angle_beta   90.00
_cell.angle_gamma   90.00
#
_symmetry.space_group_name_H-M   'P 1'
#
loop_
_entity.id
_entity.type
_entity.pdbx_description
1 polymer ?
#
loop_
_entity_poly.entity_id
_entity_poly.type
_entity_poly.pdbx_seq_one_letter_code
_entity_poly.pdbx_strand_id
1 'polypeptide(L)' 'MDGALAPIACASKTDYQPCDDCDETECEVRHMMLDVREAIANVLDHRTLADSKISEITALSAE' A
#
# COMPACT_ATOMS: atom_id res chain seq x y z
N MET A 1 -17.33 0.01 2.65
CA MET A 1 -16.40 0.09 1.51
C MET A 1 -15.03 0.18 2.11
N ASP A 2 -14.20 -0.82 1.87
CA ASP A 2 -12.79 -0.79 2.26
C ASP A 2 -12.18 0.43 1.56
N GLY A 3 -11.59 1.33 2.33
CA GLY A 3 -11.08 2.61 1.82
C GLY A 3 -10.05 2.44 0.72
N ALA A 4 -9.58 3.56 0.15
CA ALA A 4 -8.55 3.52 -0.89
C ALA A 4 -7.38 2.59 -0.52
N LEU A 5 -6.96 1.78 -1.50
CA LEU A 5 -5.77 0.95 -1.38
C LEU A 5 -4.54 1.85 -1.54
N ALA A 6 -4.17 2.56 -0.48
CA ALA A 6 -3.03 3.46 -0.40
C ALA A 6 -2.55 3.62 1.04
N PRO A 7 -1.24 3.58 1.34
CA PRO A 7 -0.73 3.80 2.69
C PRO A 7 -0.96 5.23 3.21
N ILE A 8 -1.01 6.21 2.31
CA ILE A 8 -1.27 7.63 2.58
C ILE A 8 -2.10 8.25 1.46
N ALA A 9 -2.82 9.33 1.77
CA ALA A 9 -3.76 9.94 0.83
C ALA A 9 -3.09 10.46 -0.45
N CYS A 10 -1.91 11.08 -0.37
CA CYS A 10 -1.21 11.61 -1.55
C CYS A 10 -0.67 10.53 -2.51
N ALA A 11 -0.69 9.26 -2.09
CA ALA A 11 -0.35 8.09 -2.90
C ALA A 11 -1.60 7.34 -3.43
N SER A 12 -2.80 7.81 -3.12
CA SER A 12 -4.05 7.18 -3.57
C SER A 12 -4.36 7.47 -5.04
N LYS A 13 -4.91 6.48 -5.75
CA LYS A 13 -5.43 6.65 -7.12
C LYS A 13 -6.87 7.18 -7.16
N THR A 14 -7.66 6.90 -6.13
CA THR A 14 -9.10 7.21 -6.11
C THR A 14 -9.45 8.32 -5.14
N ASP A 15 -8.66 8.47 -4.07
CA ASP A 15 -8.89 9.42 -2.97
C ASP A 15 -7.61 10.23 -2.70
N TYR A 16 -7.04 10.81 -3.77
CA TYR A 16 -5.83 11.63 -3.66
C TYR A 16 -6.09 12.90 -2.83
N GLN A 17 -5.20 13.16 -1.88
CA GLN A 17 -5.14 14.44 -1.17
C GLN A 17 -3.67 14.87 -1.04
N PRO A 18 -3.32 16.12 -1.41
CA PRO A 18 -1.95 16.61 -1.28
C PRO A 18 -1.53 16.67 0.18
N CYS A 19 -0.23 16.54 0.43
CA CYS A 19 0.32 16.81 1.75
C CYS A 19 0.38 18.32 1.99
N ASP A 20 0.10 18.75 3.22
CA ASP A 20 0.16 20.18 3.57
C ASP A 20 1.60 20.72 3.63
N ASP A 21 2.58 19.85 3.89
CA ASP A 21 3.95 20.22 4.24
C ASP A 21 5.03 19.77 3.23
N CYS A 22 4.70 19.48 1.97
CA CYS A 22 5.73 19.10 0.98
C CYS A 22 5.55 19.71 -0.42
N ASP A 23 6.67 19.88 -1.12
CA ASP A 23 6.66 19.96 -2.58
C ASP A 23 6.52 18.54 -3.14
N GLU A 24 5.37 18.26 -3.73
CA GLU A 24 5.03 16.91 -4.20
C GLU A 24 5.91 16.41 -5.36
N THR A 25 6.53 17.33 -6.10
CA THR A 25 7.42 16.97 -7.22
C THR A 25 8.78 16.48 -6.74
N GLU A 26 9.17 16.85 -5.51
CA GLU A 26 10.42 16.43 -4.85
C GLU A 26 10.16 15.58 -3.59
N CYS A 27 8.91 15.19 -3.34
CA CYS A 27 8.53 14.45 -2.14
C CYS A 27 8.89 12.97 -2.25
N GLU A 28 10.10 12.62 -1.80
CA GLU A 28 10.60 11.23 -1.77
C GLU A 28 9.68 10.27 -0.99
N VAL A 29 9.00 10.77 0.06
CA VAL A 29 8.01 9.98 0.81
C VAL A 29 6.84 9.57 -0.09
N ARG A 30 6.33 10.49 -0.90
CA ARG A 30 5.23 10.19 -1.84
C ARG A 30 5.66 9.17 -2.87
N HIS A 31 6.86 9.32 -3.45
CA HIS A 31 7.40 8.36 -4.41
C HIS A 31 7.52 6.97 -3.81
N MET A 32 8.14 6.85 -2.63
CA MET A 32 8.23 5.57 -1.91
C MET A 32 6.85 4.97 -1.62
N MET A 33 5.87 5.79 -1.23
CA MET A 33 4.52 5.30 -0.92
C MET A 33 3.73 4.89 -2.16
N LEU A 34 4.01 5.48 -3.33
CA LEU A 34 3.47 4.99 -4.60
C LEU A 34 3.99 3.59 -4.93
N ASP A 35 5.29 3.34 -4.73
CA ASP A 35 5.90 2.02 -4.94
C ASP A 35 5.32 0.97 -3.97
N VAL A 36 5.19 1.33 -2.68
CA VAL A 36 4.56 0.46 -1.68
C VAL A 36 3.11 0.15 -2.06
N ARG A 37 2.36 1.15 -2.54
CA ARG A 37 0.99 0.95 -2.98
C ARG A 37 0.91 -0.06 -4.13
N GLU A 38 1.75 0.07 -5.15
CA GLU A 38 1.78 -0.87 -6.27
C GLU A 38 2.19 -2.28 -5.80
N ALA A 39 3.12 -2.40 -4.86
CA ALA A 39 3.48 -3.68 -4.27
C ALA A 39 2.29 -4.35 -3.55
N ILE A 40 1.53 -3.58 -2.75
CA ILE A 40 0.32 -4.08 -2.08
C ILE A 40 -0.72 -4.53 -3.11
N ALA A 41 -1.01 -3.69 -4.11
CA ALA A 41 -1.96 -4.01 -5.17
C ALA A 41 -1.57 -5.29 -5.90
N ASN A 42 -0.29 -5.42 -6.27
CA ASN A 42 0.23 -6.61 -6.93
C ASN A 42 0.09 -7.87 -6.06
N VAL A 43 0.32 -7.78 -4.74
CA VAL A 43 0.06 -8.92 -3.85
C VAL A 43 -1.42 -9.31 -3.87
N LEU A 44 -2.33 -8.34 -3.77
CA LEU A 44 -3.77 -8.62 -3.73
C LEU A 44 -4.33 -9.12 -5.07
N ASP A 45 -3.85 -8.61 -6.20
CA ASP A 45 -4.26 -9.02 -7.55
C ASP A 45 -3.93 -10.50 -7.85
N HIS A 46 -2.93 -11.05 -7.15
CA HIS A 46 -2.48 -12.43 -7.30
C HIS A 46 -2.93 -13.34 -6.16
N ARG A 47 -3.89 -12.90 -5.33
CA ARG A 47 -4.46 -13.70 -4.24
C ARG A 47 -5.95 -13.86 -4.41
N THR A 48 -6.44 -15.00 -3.96
CA THR A 48 -7.85 -15.33 -3.92
C THR A 48 -8.27 -15.65 -2.50
N LEU A 49 -9.57 -15.57 -2.21
CA LEU A 49 -10.09 -16.00 -0.91
C LEU A 49 -9.82 -17.50 -0.65
N ALA A 50 -9.64 -18.31 -1.70
CA ALA A 50 -9.27 -19.71 -1.55
C ALA A 50 -7.85 -19.90 -0.98
N ASP A 51 -6.95 -18.94 -1.24
CA ASP A 51 -5.60 -18.90 -0.65
C ASP A 51 -5.62 -18.53 0.84
N SER A 52 -6.72 -17.94 1.32
CA SER A 52 -6.89 -17.47 2.70
C SER A 52 -7.17 -18.59 3.70
N LYS A 53 -6.72 -19.83 3.43
CA LYS A 53 -6.65 -20.85 4.49
C LYS A 53 -5.56 -20.41 5.47
N ILE A 54 -5.98 -19.64 6.47
CA ILE A 54 -5.12 -19.09 7.52
C ILE A 54 -4.38 -20.26 8.18
N SER A 55 -3.12 -20.44 7.79
CA SER A 55 -2.13 -21.19 8.53
C SER A 55 -1.17 -20.13 9.08
N GLU A 56 -1.38 -19.80 10.34
CA GLU A 56 -0.47 -19.16 11.30
C GLU A 56 0.53 -18.12 10.75
N ILE A 57 0.26 -16.84 11.01
CA ILE A 57 1.22 -15.73 10.94
C ILE A 57 2.28 -15.91 12.06
N THR A 58 3.09 -16.95 11.95
CA THR A 58 4.25 -17.22 12.83
C THR A 58 5.44 -17.68 12.00
N ALA A 59 5.95 -16.81 11.13
CA ALA A 59 7.27 -17.04 10.52
C ALA A 59 7.97 -15.74 10.06
N LEU A 60 7.74 -14.60 10.72
CA LEU A 60 8.59 -13.42 10.50
C LEU A 60 9.16 -12.92 11.83
N SER A 61 10.11 -13.70 12.37
CA SER A 61 11.16 -13.27 13.30
C SER A 61 12.37 -14.21 13.15
N ALA A 62 12.85 -14.33 11.93
CA ALA A 62 14.20 -14.77 11.54
C ALA A 62 14.36 -14.15 10.15
N GLU A 63 15.23 -13.19 9.89
CA GLU A 63 16.65 -13.07 10.26
C GLU A 63 17.03 -11.74 10.91
#